data_AF-A0A955HXX7-F1
#
_entry.id   AF-A0A955HXX7-F1
#
_cell.length_a   1.000
_cell.length_b   1.000
_cell.length_c   1.000
_cell.angle_alpha   90.00
_cell.angle_beta   90.00
_cell.angle_gamma   90.00
#
_symmetry.space_group_name_H-M   'P 1'
#
loop_
_entity.id
_entity.type
_entity.pdbx_description
1 polymer ?
#
loop_
_entity_poly.entity_id
_entity_poly.type
_entity_poly.pdbx_seq_one_letter_code
_entity_poly.pdbx_strand_id
1 'polypeptide(L)'
;MKSIFTIFTVGFVILLAVVLLSGSFKKGNNGLTSVVTQQTATSTPSSTVSGSGSSQGATTSPVTDPNSCIITIQGHQYDVTQLRRTHSGGDIFICGTDMTQTFFSMHNSQLLNGQMQRYLVK
;
A
#
# COMPACT_ATOMS: atom_id res chain seq x y z
N MET A 1 -45.74 -2.52 -27.46
CA MET A 1 -44.55 -2.67 -28.33
C MET A 1 -44.37 -1.37 -29.11
N LYS A 2 -43.14 -0.82 -29.09
CA LYS A 2 -42.61 0.35 -29.83
C LYS A 2 -42.31 1.59 -28.97
N SER A 3 -41.08 2.08 -29.14
CA SER A 3 -40.55 3.38 -28.73
C SER A 3 -40.02 3.57 -27.30
N ILE A 4 -38.86 2.93 -27.02
CA ILE A 4 -37.88 3.40 -26.03
C ILE A 4 -36.56 3.86 -26.71
N PHE A 5 -36.49 3.85 -28.05
CA PHE A 5 -35.26 4.13 -28.82
C PHE A 5 -35.02 5.61 -29.17
N THR A 6 -35.66 6.58 -28.51
CA THR A 6 -35.59 8.00 -28.89
C THR A 6 -34.99 8.92 -27.81
N ILE A 7 -33.98 8.47 -27.06
CA ILE A 7 -33.27 9.32 -26.08
C ILE A 7 -31.77 9.47 -26.41
N PHE A 8 -31.28 8.82 -27.47
CA PHE A 8 -29.85 8.87 -27.84
C PHE A 8 -29.45 9.98 -28.81
N THR A 9 -30.35 10.88 -29.24
CA THR A 9 -30.05 11.86 -30.31
C THR A 9 -29.87 13.31 -29.86
N VAL A 10 -29.98 13.65 -28.57
CA VAL A 10 -29.87 15.06 -28.12
C VAL A 10 -28.71 15.32 -27.13
N GLY A 11 -27.98 14.27 -26.71
CA GLY A 11 -26.89 14.37 -25.73
C GLY A 11 -25.48 14.49 -26.29
N PHE A 12 -25.30 14.77 -27.58
CA PHE A 12 -23.97 14.77 -28.25
C PHE A 12 -23.48 16.16 -28.70
N VAL A 13 -24.14 17.25 -28.27
CA VAL A 13 -23.83 18.61 -28.77
C VAL A 13 -23.25 19.57 -27.71
N ILE A 14 -22.97 19.11 -26.48
CA ILE A 14 -22.40 19.99 -25.45
C ILE A 14 -21.21 19.33 -24.77
N LEU A 15 -20.01 19.46 -25.35
CA LEU A 15 -18.79 19.86 -24.62
C LEU A 15 -17.54 20.07 -25.53
N LEU A 16 -17.70 20.62 -26.74
CA LEU A 16 -16.59 20.86 -27.67
C LEU A 16 -15.86 22.22 -27.45
N ALA A 17 -15.77 22.72 -26.21
CA ALA A 17 -15.25 24.08 -25.96
C ALA A 17 -14.39 24.27 -24.70
N VAL A 18 -13.59 23.28 -24.28
CA VAL A 18 -12.54 23.49 -23.24
C VAL A 18 -11.20 22.89 -23.69
N VAL A 19 -10.73 23.30 -24.87
CA VAL A 19 -9.37 22.97 -25.37
C VAL A 19 -8.66 24.26 -25.77
N LEU A 20 -8.50 25.23 -24.86
CA LEU A 20 -7.60 26.37 -25.04
C LEU A 20 -7.14 26.95 -23.69
N LEU A 21 -6.44 26.16 -22.86
CA LEU A 21 -5.63 26.73 -21.78
C LEU A 21 -4.21 26.15 -21.83
N SER A 22 -3.45 26.62 -22.83
CA SER A 22 -2.02 26.40 -22.96
C SER A 22 -1.28 27.13 -21.84
N GLY A 23 -1.10 26.44 -20.71
CA GLY A 23 -0.19 26.86 -19.64
C GLY A 23 1.25 26.57 -20.02
N SER A 24 2.05 27.62 -20.19
CA SER A 24 3.47 27.62 -20.51
C SER A 24 4.33 26.93 -19.44
N PHE A 25 4.95 25.79 -19.77
CA PHE A 25 6.05 25.25 -18.97
C PHE A 25 7.38 25.89 -19.42
N LYS A 26 7.85 26.86 -18.63
CA LYS A 26 9.21 27.42 -18.75
C LYS A 26 10.23 26.31 -18.46
N LYS A 27 11.11 26.09 -19.44
CA LYS A 27 12.35 25.31 -19.32
C LYS A 27 13.28 25.99 -18.30
N GLY A 28 13.27 25.49 -17.06
CA GLY A 28 14.21 25.87 -16.01
C GLY A 28 15.46 25.02 -16.07
N ASN A 29 16.62 25.68 -16.13
CA ASN A 29 17.96 25.10 -16.19
C ASN A 29 18.22 24.02 -15.12
N ASN A 30 18.76 22.88 -15.55
CA ASN A 30 19.50 21.99 -14.65
C ASN A 30 20.88 22.59 -14.40
N GLY A 31 20.93 23.53 -13.46
CA GLY A 31 22.16 23.98 -12.82
C GLY A 31 22.62 22.92 -11.83
N LEU A 32 23.77 22.34 -12.14
CA LEU A 32 24.56 21.50 -11.26
C LEU A 32 25.10 22.37 -10.11
N THR A 33 24.67 22.16 -8.86
CA THR A 33 25.45 22.52 -7.67
C THR A 33 24.98 21.77 -6.42
N SER A 34 25.94 21.10 -5.79
CA SER A 34 25.87 20.52 -4.45
C SER A 34 25.62 21.59 -3.39
N VAL A 35 24.69 21.35 -2.44
CA VAL A 35 24.85 21.77 -1.04
C VAL A 35 24.15 20.76 -0.13
N VAL A 36 24.98 19.98 0.56
CA VAL A 36 24.70 19.34 1.84
C VAL A 36 24.28 20.41 2.85
N THR A 37 23.09 20.30 3.47
CA THR A 37 22.93 20.50 4.93
C THR A 37 21.54 20.09 5.46
N GLN A 38 21.56 19.09 6.34
CA GLN A 38 20.93 19.02 7.67
C GLN A 38 19.43 19.33 7.88
N GLN A 39 18.69 18.29 8.27
CA GLN A 39 17.84 18.30 9.47
C GLN A 39 17.69 16.85 9.99
N THR A 40 18.49 16.44 10.98
CA THR A 40 18.17 16.38 12.42
C THR A 40 17.22 15.23 12.81
N ALA A 41 17.82 14.12 13.23
CA ALA A 41 17.33 13.34 14.36
C ALA A 41 18.53 12.69 15.08
N THR A 42 18.91 13.34 16.17
CA THR A 42 19.78 12.85 17.23
C THR A 42 19.14 11.63 17.89
N SER A 43 19.89 10.52 18.00
CA SER A 43 20.28 9.91 19.29
C SER A 43 20.96 8.56 19.04
N THR A 44 22.28 8.56 19.19
CA THR A 44 23.05 7.36 19.52
C THR A 44 22.81 7.03 20.99
N PRO A 45 22.55 5.76 21.34
CA PRO A 45 23.06 5.25 22.59
C PRO A 45 24.11 4.15 22.33
N SER A 46 25.26 4.41 22.94
CA SER A 46 26.41 3.52 23.09
C SER A 46 26.00 2.18 23.67
N SER A 47 26.35 1.08 23.02
CA SER A 47 26.34 -0.25 23.65
C SER A 47 27.66 -0.45 24.39
N THR A 48 27.72 0.02 25.63
CA THR A 48 28.69 -0.48 26.61
C THR A 48 27.99 -1.56 27.42
N VAL A 49 28.30 -2.82 27.13
CA VAL A 49 27.82 -3.97 27.91
C VAL A 49 28.64 -4.07 29.19
N SER A 50 28.03 -3.76 30.35
CA SER A 50 28.46 -4.25 31.66
C SER A 50 27.35 -4.04 32.69
N GLY A 51 26.92 -5.11 33.36
CA GLY A 51 26.16 -5.02 34.61
C GLY A 51 24.91 -5.91 34.71
N SER A 52 25.01 -6.95 35.55
CA SER A 52 23.93 -7.77 36.09
C SER A 52 22.78 -6.97 36.70
N GLY A 53 21.56 -7.53 36.69
CA GLY A 53 20.52 -7.14 37.66
C GLY A 53 19.07 -7.27 37.17
N SER A 54 18.46 -8.40 37.51
CA SER A 54 17.05 -8.68 37.83
C SER A 54 15.90 -7.76 37.35
N SER A 55 14.96 -8.43 36.66
CA SER A 55 13.49 -8.34 36.77
C SER A 55 12.78 -7.01 36.54
N GLN A 56 12.12 -6.89 35.37
CA GLN A 56 10.84 -6.19 35.22
C GLN A 56 10.14 -6.62 33.91
N GLY A 57 8.81 -6.63 33.95
CA GLY A 57 7.93 -7.42 33.09
C GLY A 57 8.20 -7.34 31.59
N ALA A 58 8.36 -8.52 30.98
CA ALA A 58 8.35 -8.66 29.54
C ALA A 58 6.92 -8.41 29.03
N THR A 59 6.67 -7.20 28.51
CA THR A 59 5.70 -7.03 27.44
C THR A 59 6.11 -8.03 26.37
N THR A 60 5.36 -9.13 26.23
CA THR A 60 5.56 -10.10 25.17
C THR A 60 5.36 -9.36 23.86
N SER A 61 6.44 -8.91 23.22
CA SER A 61 6.47 -8.80 21.77
C SER A 61 5.91 -10.14 21.26
N PRO A 62 4.82 -10.17 20.49
CA PRO A 62 4.33 -11.42 19.95
C PRO A 62 5.52 -12.07 19.25
N VAL A 63 5.84 -13.30 19.67
CA VAL A 63 6.81 -14.12 18.98
C VAL A 63 6.25 -14.29 17.57
N THR A 64 6.69 -13.43 16.66
CA THR A 64 6.44 -13.58 15.22
C THR A 64 7.07 -14.91 14.86
N ASP A 65 6.24 -15.92 14.61
CA ASP A 65 6.71 -17.17 14.01
C ASP A 65 7.57 -16.76 12.81
N PRO A 66 8.87 -17.14 12.76
CA PRO A 66 9.75 -16.72 11.68
C PRO A 66 9.27 -17.17 10.30
N ASN A 67 8.32 -18.12 10.25
CA ASN A 67 7.67 -18.56 9.00
C ASN A 67 6.38 -17.80 8.68
N SER A 68 5.88 -16.96 9.58
CA SER A 68 4.68 -16.16 9.35
C SER A 68 4.90 -15.12 8.26
N CYS A 69 3.91 -14.98 7.38
CA CYS A 69 3.90 -13.98 6.32
C CYS A 69 2.69 -13.08 6.49
N ILE A 70 2.94 -11.89 7.02
CA ILE A 70 1.93 -10.86 7.16
C ILE A 70 2.07 -9.89 6.00
N ILE A 71 0.96 -9.53 5.36
CA ILE A 71 0.90 -8.45 4.37
C ILE A 71 -0.11 -7.40 4.82
N THR A 72 0.01 -6.19 4.29
CA THR A 72 -0.97 -5.12 4.51
C THR A 72 -1.81 -4.91 3.25
N ILE A 73 -3.13 -4.78 3.41
CA ILE A 73 -4.06 -4.34 2.36
C ILE A 73 -5.01 -3.31 2.96
N GLN A 74 -5.06 -2.11 2.39
CA GLN A 74 -5.83 -0.96 2.89
C GLN A 74 -5.60 -0.66 4.38
N GLY A 75 -4.36 -0.78 4.84
CA GLY A 75 -4.00 -0.54 6.25
C GLY A 75 -4.36 -1.66 7.23
N HIS A 76 -4.99 -2.74 6.76
CA HIS A 76 -5.27 -3.93 7.56
C HIS A 76 -4.23 -5.02 7.30
N GLN A 77 -3.84 -5.75 8.35
CA GLN A 77 -2.85 -6.82 8.28
C GLN A 77 -3.51 -8.18 8.10
N TYR A 78 -2.98 -8.99 7.19
CA TYR A 78 -3.47 -10.32 6.88
C TYR A 78 -2.34 -11.35 6.97
N ASP A 79 -2.58 -12.42 7.71
CA ASP A 79 -1.70 -13.59 7.76
C ASP A 79 -1.97 -14.51 6.58
N VAL A 80 -1.08 -14.45 5.58
CA VAL A 80 -1.16 -15.22 4.35
C VAL A 80 -0.27 -16.47 4.37
N THR A 81 0.23 -16.89 5.53
CA THR A 81 1.18 -18.03 5.69
C THR A 81 0.65 -19.35 5.13
N GLN A 82 -0.66 -19.58 5.21
CA GLN A 82 -1.30 -20.74 4.60
C GLN A 82 -1.68 -20.44 3.15
N LEU A 83 -2.20 -19.23 2.90
CA LEU A 83 -2.68 -18.82 1.57
C LEU A 83 -1.58 -18.89 0.51
N ARG A 84 -0.31 -18.58 0.83
CA ARG A 84 0.83 -18.73 -0.10
C ARG A 84 0.94 -20.11 -0.77
N ARG A 85 0.47 -21.17 -0.08
CA ARG A 85 0.54 -22.55 -0.58
C ARG A 85 -0.67 -22.95 -1.44
N THR A 86 -1.77 -22.22 -1.30
CA THR A 86 -3.06 -22.58 -1.91
C THR A 86 -3.61 -21.50 -2.84
N HIS A 87 -2.97 -20.34 -2.90
CA HIS A 87 -3.36 -19.25 -3.77
C HIS A 87 -3.16 -19.65 -5.23
N SER A 88 -4.17 -19.43 -6.07
CA SER A 88 -4.15 -19.85 -7.48
C SER A 88 -3.02 -19.22 -8.30
N GLY A 89 -2.52 -18.05 -7.88
CA GLY A 89 -1.36 -17.38 -8.50
C GLY A 89 -0.01 -17.87 -7.97
N GLY A 90 0.02 -18.86 -7.08
CA GLY A 90 1.22 -19.29 -6.37
C GLY A 90 1.61 -18.36 -5.22
N ASP A 91 2.84 -18.54 -4.71
CA ASP A 91 3.41 -17.69 -3.66
C ASP A 91 3.95 -16.40 -4.27
N ILE A 92 3.08 -15.39 -4.33
CA ILE A 92 3.40 -14.04 -4.83
C ILE A 92 3.53 -13.02 -3.70
N PHE A 93 3.44 -13.47 -2.44
CA PHE A 93 3.31 -12.59 -1.29
C PHE A 93 4.69 -12.09 -0.85
N ILE A 94 4.83 -10.77 -0.75
CA ILE A 94 6.02 -10.15 -0.17
C ILE A 94 5.71 -9.82 1.29
N CYS A 95 6.20 -10.65 2.21
CA CYS A 95 5.92 -10.49 3.63
C CYS A 95 6.44 -9.14 4.17
N GLY A 96 5.69 -8.55 5.09
CA GLY A 96 5.99 -7.27 5.73
C GLY A 96 5.70 -6.04 4.86
N THR A 97 5.06 -6.20 3.70
CA THR A 97 4.80 -5.10 2.76
C THR A 97 3.32 -4.80 2.57
N ASP A 98 3.03 -3.58 2.10
CA ASP A 98 1.71 -3.20 1.63
C ASP A 98 1.52 -3.71 0.19
N MET A 99 0.61 -4.66 0.05
CA MET A 99 0.25 -5.31 -1.22
C MET A 99 -1.06 -4.77 -1.79
N THR A 100 -1.56 -3.61 -1.31
CA THR A 100 -2.85 -3.03 -1.72
C THR A 100 -2.94 -2.86 -3.23
N GLN A 101 -1.94 -2.22 -3.85
CA GLN A 101 -1.97 -1.98 -5.30
C GLN A 101 -1.92 -3.30 -6.09
N THR A 102 -1.08 -4.23 -5.67
CA THR A 102 -0.98 -5.56 -6.27
C THR A 102 -2.30 -6.32 -6.16
N PHE A 103 -2.93 -6.31 -4.99
CA PHE A 103 -4.23 -6.94 -4.78
C PHE A 103 -5.28 -6.39 -5.73
N PHE A 104 -5.46 -5.06 -5.77
CA PHE A 104 -6.51 -4.44 -6.60
C PHE A 104 -6.22 -4.44 -8.10
N SER A 105 -4.98 -4.71 -8.52
CA SER A 105 -4.67 -4.93 -9.94
C SER A 105 -5.22 -6.25 -10.47
N MET A 106 -5.44 -7.25 -9.61
CA MET A 106 -5.86 -8.60 -9.99
C MET A 106 -7.20 -9.04 -9.37
N HIS A 107 -7.62 -8.39 -8.29
CA HIS A 107 -8.78 -8.78 -7.49
C HIS A 107 -9.67 -7.57 -7.19
N ASN A 108 -10.96 -7.85 -6.97
CA ASN A 108 -11.91 -6.82 -6.57
C ASN A 108 -12.08 -6.75 -5.04
N SER A 109 -12.77 -5.72 -4.57
CA SER A 109 -13.05 -5.53 -3.14
C SER A 109 -13.96 -6.60 -2.53
N GLN A 110 -14.73 -7.35 -3.32
CA GLN A 110 -15.58 -8.42 -2.80
C GLN A 110 -14.72 -9.56 -2.22
N LEU A 111 -13.58 -9.87 -2.85
CA LEU A 111 -12.64 -10.85 -2.31
C LEU A 111 -11.97 -10.35 -1.03
N LEU A 112 -11.68 -9.04 -0.93
CA LEU A 112 -11.15 -8.44 0.29
C LEU A 112 -12.15 -8.52 1.45
N ASN A 113 -13.42 -8.19 1.18
CA ASN A 113 -14.49 -8.16 2.18
C ASN A 113 -15.06 -9.53 2.52
N GLY A 114 -14.79 -10.56 1.70
CA GLY A 114 -15.23 -11.92 1.94
C GLY A 114 -14.08 -12.85 2.27
N GLN A 115 -13.33 -13.25 1.23
CA GLN A 115 -12.33 -14.30 1.36
C GLN A 115 -11.13 -13.91 2.20
N MET A 116 -10.65 -12.66 2.12
CA MET A 116 -9.48 -12.22 2.89
C MET A 116 -9.76 -12.09 4.39
N GLN A 117 -11.03 -11.92 4.80
CA GLN A 117 -11.37 -11.72 6.22
C GLN A 117 -10.98 -12.89 7.13
N ARG A 118 -10.87 -14.11 6.59
CA ARG A 118 -10.40 -15.28 7.36
C ARG A 118 -8.91 -15.22 7.74
N TYR A 119 -8.16 -14.36 7.07
CA TYR A 119 -6.73 -14.15 7.28
C TYR A 119 -6.43 -12.87 8.06
N LEU A 120 -7.46 -12.08 8.43
CA LEU A 120 -7.28 -10.83 9.13
C LEU A 120 -6.64 -11.08 10.52
N VAL A 121 -5.54 -10.40 10.80
CA VAL A 121 -4.90 -10.40 12.11
C VAL A 121 -5.72 -9.49 13.04
N LYS A 122 -6.21 -10.06 14.16
CA LYS A 122 -7.00 -9.33 15.17
C LYS A 122 -6.11 -8.65 16.20
#